data_AF-A0A0G1VM15-F1
#
_entry.id   AF-A0A0G1VM15-F1
#
_cell.length_a   1.000
_cell.length_b   1.000
_cell.length_c   1.000
_cell.angle_alpha   90.00
_cell.angle_beta   90.00
_cell.angle_gamma   90.00
#
_symmetry.space_group_name_H-M   'P 1'
#
loop_
_entity.id
_entity.type
_entity.pdbx_description
1 polymer ?
#
loop_
_entity_poly.entity_id
_entity_poly.type
_entity_poly.pdbx_seq_one_letter_code
_entity_poly.pdbx_strand_id
1 'polypeptide(L)' 'MGHIKDTMAKMRCSECKEINYYSSRNKKKVKEKLEMNKYCKRCQKHTLHKEMK' A
#
# COMPACT_ATOMS: atom_id res chain seq x y z
N MET A 1 20.23 19.38 7.26
CA MET A 1 19.85 17.97 7.44
C MET A 1 18.42 17.79 6.93
N GLY A 2 18.23 17.11 5.79
CA GLY A 2 16.92 17.03 5.15
C GLY A 2 16.05 15.97 5.79
N HIS A 3 15.03 16.37 6.55
CA HIS A 3 14.04 15.46 7.12
C HIS A 3 13.34 14.68 5.99
N ILE A 4 13.66 13.40 5.88
CA ILE A 4 12.95 12.48 5.03
C ILE A 4 11.59 12.26 5.69
N LYS A 5 10.53 12.83 5.11
CA LYS A 5 9.15 12.61 5.56
C LYS A 5 8.74 11.19 5.15
N ASP A 6 9.02 10.22 6.03
CA ASP A 6 8.41 8.90 5.92
C ASP A 6 6.89 9.08 5.96
N THR A 7 6.19 8.60 4.95
CA THR A 7 4.72 8.60 4.93
C THR A 7 4.26 7.17 4.94
N MET A 8 3.44 6.85 5.93
CA MET A 8 2.71 5.59 5.98
C MET A 8 1.71 5.53 4.82
N ALA A 9 2.00 4.68 3.86
CA ALA A 9 1.15 4.40 2.72
C ALA A 9 0.18 3.25 3.06
N LYS A 10 -1.11 3.45 2.80
CA LYS A 10 -2.16 2.47 3.11
C LYS A 10 -2.38 1.57 1.90
N MET A 11 -2.30 0.26 2.05
CA MET A 11 -2.55 -0.68 0.96
C MET A 11 -3.98 -1.19 1.04
N ARG A 12 -4.76 -0.86 0.02
CA ARG A 12 -6.17 -1.23 -0.10
C ARG A 12 -6.33 -2.40 -1.05
N CYS A 13 -7.05 -3.45 -0.62
CA CYS A 13 -7.46 -4.54 -1.49
C CYS A 13 -8.36 -4.02 -2.63
N SER A 14 -8.10 -4.40 -3.88
CA SER A 14 -8.92 -3.94 -5.01
C SER A 14 -10.32 -4.59 -5.04
N GLU A 15 -10.52 -5.71 -4.35
CA GLU A 15 -11.79 -6.45 -4.36
C GLU A 15 -12.70 -6.04 -3.20
N CYS A 16 -12.28 -6.30 -1.95
CA CYS A 16 -13.07 -5.95 -0.77
C CYS A 16 -12.90 -4.50 -0.32
N LYS A 17 -11.98 -3.74 -0.94
CA LYS A 17 -11.72 -2.34 -0.60
C LYS A 17 -11.23 -2.10 0.85
N GLU A 18 -10.86 -3.15 1.58
CA GLU A 18 -10.29 -3.03 2.93
C GLU A 18 -8.81 -2.67 2.89
N ILE A 19 -8.39 -1.91 3.90
CA ILE A 19 -7.01 -1.51 4.13
C ILE A 19 -6.43 -2.49 5.14
N ASN A 20 -5.62 -3.43 4.66
CA ASN A 20 -5.05 -4.50 5.48
C ASN A 20 -3.57 -4.29 5.79
N TYR A 21 -2.88 -3.45 5.01
CA TYR A 21 -1.45 -3.23 5.19
C TYR A 21 -1.10 -1.75 5.20
N TYR A 22 -0.08 -1.43 5.99
CA TYR A 22 0.51 -0.11 6.09
C TYR A 22 2.00 -0.27 5.77
N SER A 23 2.50 0.50 4.82
CA SER A 23 3.91 0.45 4.41
C SER A 23 4.51 1.84 4.51
N SER A 24 5.62 1.98 5.23
CA SER A 24 6.40 3.21 5.31
C SER A 24 7.09 3.43 3.96
N ARG A 25 6.67 4.45 3.20
CA ARG A 25 7.20 4.72 1.86
C ARG A 25 7.80 6.12 1.75
N ASN A 26 8.98 6.16 1.15
CA ASN A 26 9.73 7.37 0.88
C ASN A 26 9.17 8.07 -0.38
N LYS A 27 8.30 9.07 -0.21
CA LYS A 27 7.69 9.86 -1.31
C LYS A 27 8.69 10.42 -2.34
N LYS A 28 9.97 10.60 -1.96
CA LYS A 28 11.04 11.05 -2.87
C LYS A 28 11.56 9.97 -3.82
N LYS A 29 11.61 8.70 -3.40
CA LYS A 29 12.19 7.60 -4.19
C LYS A 29 11.15 6.89 -5.05
N VAL A 30 9.89 6.89 -4.62
CA VAL A 30 8.87 6.10 -5.29
C VAL A 30 7.68 7.00 -5.66
N LYS A 31 7.70 7.46 -6.92
CA LYS A 31 6.66 8.32 -7.52
C LYS A 31 5.50 7.51 -8.13
N GLU A 32 5.76 6.24 -8.43
CA GLU A 32 4.85 5.30 -9.07
C GLU A 32 3.88 4.67 -8.07
N LYS A 33 2.64 4.41 -8.50
CA LYS A 33 1.61 3.76 -7.66
C LYS A 33 2.08 2.35 -7.34
N LEU A 34 2.23 2.01 -6.05
CA LEU A 34 2.61 0.66 -5.66
C LEU A 34 1.39 -0.24 -5.78
N GLU A 35 1.46 -1.24 -6.66
CA GLU A 35 0.47 -2.30 -6.78
C GLU A 35 1.16 -3.62 -6.44
N MET A 36 0.66 -4.32 -5.43
CA MET A 36 1.24 -5.57 -4.95
C MET A 36 0.16 -6.63 -4.80
N ASN A 37 0.43 -7.84 -5.30
CA ASN A 37 -0.42 -8.99 -5.01
C ASN A 37 -0.16 -9.48 -3.58
N LYS A 38 -1.12 -9.25 -2.69
CA LYS A 38 -1.10 -9.75 -1.31
C LYS A 38 -2.34 -10.58 -1.04
N TYR A 39 -2.19 -11.49 -0.08
CA TYR A 39 -3.33 -12.22 0.45
C TYR A 39 -4.30 -11.28 1.15
N CYS A 40 -5.57 -11.31 0.76
CA CYS A 40 -6.62 -10.62 1.47
C CYS A 40 -7.34 -11.62 2.38
N LYS A 41 -7.29 -11.41 3.71
CA LYS A 41 -7.97 -12.28 4.69
C LYS A 41 -9.49 -12.31 4.50
N ARG A 42 -10.08 -11.23 3.99
CA ARG A 42 -11.53 -11.13 3.75
C ARG A 42 -11.98 -11.90 2.52
N CYS A 43 -11.22 -11.78 1.43
CA CYS A 43 -11.50 -12.52 0.19
C CYS A 43 -10.94 -13.95 0.21
N GLN A 44 -10.10 -14.27 1.20
CA GLN A 44 -9.37 -15.53 1.35
C GLN A 44 -8.54 -15.93 0.13
N LYS A 45 -8.08 -14.96 -0.66
CA LYS A 45 -7.31 -15.16 -1.89
C LYS A 45 -6.28 -14.05 -2.08
N HIS A 46 -5.33 -14.27 -2.98
CA HIS A 46 -4.34 -13.27 -3.36
C HIS A 46 -4.97 -12.28 -4.33
N THR A 47 -4.99 -11.01 -3.94
CA THR A 47 -5.63 -9.95 -4.71
C THR A 47 -4.65 -8.79 -4.89
N LEU A 48 -4.90 -8.01 -5.94
CA LEU A 48 -4.13 -6.81 -6.19
C LEU A 48 -4.46 -5.78 -5.11
N HIS A 49 -3.47 -5.42 -4.29
CA HIS A 49 -3.56 -4.35 -3.32
C HIS A 49 -2.92 -3.10 -3.92
N LYS A 50 -3.68 -2.00 -3.93
CA LYS A 50 -3.24 -0.71 -4.46
C LYS A 50 -2.91 0.23 -3.32
N GLU A 51 -1.82 0.95 -3.47
CA GLU A 51 -1.45 2.01 -2.54
C GLU A 51 -2.45 3.18 -2.62
N MET A 52 -3.00 3.53 -1.46
CA MET A 52 -3.78 4.73 -1.21
C MET A 52 -2.90 5.70 -0.42
N LYS A 53 -2.80 6.92 -0.93
CA LYS A 53 -1.95 8.00 -0.41
C LYS A 53 -2.53 8.63 0.87
#